data_AF-M0B307-F1
#
_entry.id   AF-M0B307-F1
#
_cell.length_a   1.000
_cell.length_b   1.000
_cell.length_c   1.000
_cell.angle_alpha   90.00
_cell.angle_beta   90.00
_cell.angle_gamma   90.00
#
_symmetry.space_group_name_H-M   'P 1'
#
loop_
_entity.id
_entity.type
_entity.pdbx_description
1 polymer ?
#
loop_
_entity_poly.entity_id
_entity_poly.type
_entity_poly.pdbx_seq_one_letter_code
_entity_poly.pdbx_strand_id
1 'polypeptide(L)'
;MERRKILLGSGAALATVLAGCSSSETDEPNDDGSSDDGGSGTGGNGSSDSDPDSDSSSDDVPGFDKDGFDLSSDKLSVMEINRSGGTVDILVSTQVTETEELYAEIESVAEDLVTAIVDPERFKAEIDTVEWILEYEGSRVVGLYVDVQWVFDYLEDEISREELADKIRASAD
;
A
#
# COMPACT_ATOMS: atom_id res chain seq x y z
N MET A 1 -25.33 31.98 -10.17
CA MET A 1 -26.50 31.56 -9.36
C MET A 1 -26.82 30.17 -9.87
N GLU A 2 -26.45 29.11 -9.16
CA GLU A 2 -27.13 28.57 -7.96
C GLU A 2 -26.11 28.07 -6.91
N ARG A 3 -26.43 28.23 -5.62
CA ARG A 3 -25.64 27.68 -4.51
C ARG A 3 -26.42 26.51 -3.93
N ARG A 4 -26.03 25.27 -4.21
CA ARG A 4 -26.63 24.10 -3.57
C ARG A 4 -25.93 23.88 -2.22
N LYS A 5 -26.66 24.18 -1.14
CA LYS A 5 -26.34 23.81 0.23
C LYS A 5 -26.73 22.34 0.41
N ILE A 6 -25.81 21.49 0.80
CA ILE A 6 -26.14 20.18 1.38
C ILE A 6 -25.81 20.30 2.87
N LEU A 7 -26.85 20.58 3.66
CA LEU A 7 -26.85 20.30 5.10
C LEU A 7 -27.18 18.81 5.22
N LEU A 8 -26.20 17.98 5.58
CA LEU A 8 -26.45 16.65 6.10
C LEU A 8 -25.87 16.58 7.50
N GLY A 9 -26.67 17.07 8.45
CA GLY A 9 -26.51 16.74 9.86
C GLY A 9 -27.29 15.48 10.17
N SER A 10 -26.62 14.46 10.70
CA SER A 10 -27.11 13.39 11.60
C SER A 10 -26.17 12.18 11.47
N GLY A 11 -25.24 12.03 12.40
CA GLY A 11 -24.41 10.84 12.54
C GLY A 11 -24.06 10.66 14.01
N ALA A 12 -24.60 9.62 14.63
CA ALA A 12 -24.64 9.40 16.07
C ALA A 12 -23.25 9.33 16.72
N ALA A 13 -23.07 10.07 17.82
CA ALA A 13 -21.96 9.87 18.74
C ALA A 13 -22.17 8.55 19.49
N LEU A 14 -21.35 7.55 19.17
CA LEU A 14 -21.24 6.32 19.95
C LEU A 14 -20.42 6.63 21.21
N ALA A 15 -21.12 6.96 22.30
CA ALA A 15 -20.52 7.15 23.61
C ALA A 15 -20.25 5.77 24.25
N THR A 16 -19.02 5.27 24.12
CA THR A 16 -18.59 4.08 24.85
C THR A 16 -18.22 4.49 26.28
N VAL A 17 -19.15 4.29 27.22
CA VAL A 17 -18.90 4.49 28.65
C VAL A 17 -18.10 3.30 29.17
N LEU A 18 -16.78 3.48 29.29
CA LEU A 18 -15.92 2.59 30.09
C LEU A 18 -16.01 3.03 31.56
N ALA A 19 -16.92 2.41 32.32
CA ALA A 19 -16.89 2.43 33.78
C ALA A 19 -15.85 1.43 34.27
N GLY A 20 -14.97 1.90 35.17
CA GLY A 20 -13.66 1.30 35.41
C GLY A 20 -13.55 0.31 36.56
N CYS A 21 -12.30 -0.07 36.84
CA CYS A 21 -11.70 -0.22 38.17
C CYS A 21 -10.31 -0.85 38.03
N SER A 22 -9.24 -0.10 38.34
CA SER A 22 -8.34 -0.47 39.44
C SER A 22 -7.30 0.64 39.66
N SER A 23 -7.30 1.13 40.89
CA SER A 23 -6.37 2.07 41.56
C SER A 23 -4.88 1.71 41.32
N SER A 24 -3.89 2.61 41.41
CA SER A 24 -3.65 3.58 42.49
C SER A 24 -2.41 4.47 42.17
N GLU A 25 -2.35 5.67 42.77
CA GLU A 25 -1.18 6.55 43.08
C GLU A 25 -0.50 7.26 41.87
N THR A 26 -0.25 8.58 41.80
CA THR A 26 0.22 9.54 42.81
C THR A 26 0.07 10.99 42.28
N ASP A 27 -0.20 11.95 43.19
CA ASP A 27 0.12 13.41 43.24
C ASP A 27 1.10 13.97 42.17
N GLU A 28 1.07 15.21 41.67
CA GLU A 28 0.58 16.53 42.16
C GLU A 28 0.63 17.55 40.97
N PRO A 29 0.07 18.77 41.11
CA PRO A 29 -0.34 19.66 40.02
C PRO A 29 0.74 20.66 39.58
N ASN A 30 0.57 21.26 38.40
CA ASN A 30 1.01 22.64 38.22
C ASN A 30 0.07 23.43 37.31
N ASP A 31 -0.23 24.61 37.81
CA ASP A 31 -1.19 25.62 37.42
C ASP A 31 -0.53 26.69 36.50
N ASP A 32 -1.39 27.52 35.90
CA ASP A 32 -1.10 28.84 35.31
C ASP A 32 -0.50 28.85 33.88
N GLY A 33 -1.06 29.52 32.87
CA GLY A 33 -2.14 30.49 32.86
C GLY A 33 -2.21 31.20 31.50
N SER A 34 -3.40 31.74 31.23
CA SER A 34 -3.68 33.03 30.55
C SER A 34 -3.43 33.26 29.05
N SER A 35 -4.52 33.78 28.47
CA SER A 35 -4.78 34.47 27.20
C SER A 35 -3.82 35.60 26.81
N ASP A 36 -3.71 35.86 25.49
CA ASP A 36 -3.90 37.17 24.79
C ASP A 36 -3.56 36.97 23.28
N ASP A 37 -4.47 37.14 22.32
CA ASP A 37 -4.87 38.37 21.61
C ASP A 37 -3.81 38.98 20.66
N GLY A 38 -4.28 39.34 19.45
CA GLY A 38 -3.73 40.45 18.68
C GLY A 38 -2.62 40.15 17.66
N GLY A 39 -2.95 40.22 16.36
CA GLY A 39 -1.91 40.25 15.33
C GLY A 39 -2.38 40.30 13.88
N SER A 40 -3.11 41.34 13.49
CA SER A 40 -3.38 41.69 12.08
C SER A 40 -2.08 41.89 11.30
N GLY A 41 -1.91 41.18 10.18
CA GLY A 41 -0.79 41.36 9.26
C GLY A 41 -1.21 41.08 7.81
N THR A 42 -1.69 42.11 7.12
CA THR A 42 -1.87 42.16 5.67
C THR A 42 -0.53 42.18 4.94
N GLY A 43 -0.43 41.43 3.84
CA GLY A 43 0.48 41.74 2.74
C GLY A 43 1.48 40.63 2.42
N GLY A 44 1.38 40.07 1.22
CA GLY A 44 2.35 39.10 0.72
C GLY A 44 1.83 38.33 -0.46
N ASN A 45 1.56 39.03 -1.56
CA ASN A 45 1.26 38.45 -2.86
C ASN A 45 2.54 37.81 -3.42
N GLY A 46 2.85 36.60 -2.96
CA GLY A 46 3.88 35.74 -3.51
C GLY A 46 3.20 34.48 -4.02
N SER A 47 2.83 34.48 -5.29
CA SER A 47 2.55 33.24 -6.03
C SER A 47 3.87 32.48 -6.11
N SER A 48 4.21 31.79 -5.03
CA SER A 48 5.05 30.61 -5.09
C SER A 48 4.21 29.57 -5.81
N ASP A 49 4.39 29.48 -7.12
CA ASP A 49 4.00 28.31 -7.90
C ASP A 49 5.02 27.20 -7.57
N SER A 50 4.96 26.79 -6.30
CA SER A 50 5.29 25.46 -5.82
C SER A 50 3.95 24.73 -5.98
N ASP A 51 3.81 23.73 -6.84
CA ASP A 51 4.34 22.37 -6.72
C ASP A 51 3.71 21.55 -7.87
N PRO A 52 4.15 20.30 -8.14
CA PRO A 52 5.28 19.60 -7.56
C PRO A 52 6.29 19.18 -8.63
N ASP A 53 7.57 19.42 -8.36
CA ASP A 53 8.56 18.42 -8.75
C ASP A 53 8.07 17.14 -8.07
N SER A 54 7.52 16.22 -8.86
CA SER A 54 7.21 14.88 -8.41
C SER A 54 8.55 14.19 -8.18
N ASP A 55 9.24 14.61 -7.13
CA ASP A 55 10.11 13.82 -6.30
C ASP A 55 9.19 12.73 -5.71
N SER A 56 8.71 11.85 -6.61
CA SER A 56 8.30 10.51 -6.27
C SER A 56 9.55 9.99 -5.60
N SER A 57 9.56 10.13 -4.28
CA SER A 57 10.54 9.51 -3.42
C SER A 57 10.58 8.11 -3.97
N SER A 58 11.68 7.78 -4.64
CA SER A 58 11.87 6.43 -5.14
C SER A 58 12.04 5.66 -3.84
N ASP A 59 10.91 5.23 -3.26
CA ASP A 59 10.85 4.31 -2.14
C ASP A 59 11.36 3.00 -2.71
N ASP A 60 12.68 2.99 -2.85
CA ASP A 60 13.49 1.93 -3.41
C ASP A 60 13.10 0.66 -2.67
N VAL A 61 12.73 -0.36 -3.44
CA VAL A 61 12.35 -1.64 -2.88
C VAL A 61 13.66 -2.39 -2.61
N PRO A 62 14.02 -2.59 -1.33
CA PRO A 62 15.35 -3.05 -0.97
C PRO A 62 15.52 -4.51 -1.39
N GLY A 63 16.54 -4.76 -2.22
CA GLY A 63 16.79 -6.10 -2.76
C GLY A 63 15.90 -6.53 -3.91
N PHE A 64 15.17 -5.58 -4.51
CA PHE A 64 14.32 -5.80 -5.68
C PHE A 64 14.75 -4.90 -6.84
N ASP A 65 14.92 -5.49 -8.02
CA ASP A 65 15.30 -4.77 -9.24
C ASP A 65 14.07 -4.18 -9.93
N LYS A 66 13.63 -3.00 -9.45
CA LYS A 66 12.47 -2.29 -10.00
C LYS A 66 12.67 -1.85 -11.45
N ASP A 67 13.87 -1.44 -11.82
CA ASP A 67 14.18 -0.98 -13.18
C ASP A 67 14.26 -2.14 -14.19
N GLY A 68 14.66 -3.33 -13.73
CA GLY A 68 14.72 -4.55 -14.53
C GLY A 68 13.44 -5.40 -14.49
N PHE A 69 12.47 -5.07 -13.63
CA PHE A 69 11.25 -5.86 -13.48
C PHE A 69 10.26 -5.61 -14.61
N ASP A 70 10.03 -6.65 -15.41
CA ASP A 70 9.04 -6.71 -16.47
C ASP A 70 8.34 -8.07 -16.42
N LEU A 71 7.09 -8.12 -16.89
CA LEU A 71 6.32 -9.35 -16.89
C LEU A 71 6.49 -10.06 -18.24
N SER A 72 6.75 -11.35 -18.20
CA SER A 72 6.82 -12.20 -19.40
C SER A 72 5.48 -12.43 -20.11
N SER A 73 4.40 -11.79 -19.64
CA SER A 73 3.05 -11.88 -20.19
C SER A 73 2.75 -10.73 -21.16
N ASP A 74 2.14 -11.07 -22.31
CA ASP A 74 1.63 -10.06 -23.26
C ASP A 74 0.31 -9.39 -22.80
N LYS A 75 -0.32 -9.93 -21.75
CA LYS A 75 -1.65 -9.50 -21.26
C LYS A 75 -1.58 -8.70 -19.99
N LEU A 76 -0.49 -8.82 -19.23
CA LEU A 76 -0.23 -8.09 -18.01
C LEU A 76 0.84 -7.03 -18.27
N SER A 77 0.73 -5.88 -17.61
CA SER A 77 1.75 -4.83 -17.72
C SER A 77 1.88 -4.10 -16.40
N VAL A 78 3.10 -4.02 -15.86
CA VAL A 78 3.37 -3.27 -14.64
C VAL A 78 3.16 -1.78 -14.92
N MET A 79 2.30 -1.16 -14.13
CA MET A 79 2.02 0.27 -14.20
C MET A 79 2.84 1.03 -13.18
N GLU A 80 2.85 0.55 -11.94
CA GLU A 80 3.49 1.22 -10.82
C GLU A 80 3.98 0.19 -9.81
N ILE A 81 5.10 0.52 -9.15
CA ILE A 81 5.61 -0.22 -8.00
C ILE A 81 5.89 0.80 -6.91
N ASN A 82 5.23 0.65 -5.77
CA ASN A 82 5.38 1.52 -4.61
C ASN A 82 5.74 0.69 -3.38
N ARG A 83 6.50 1.27 -2.46
CA ARG A 83 6.78 0.65 -1.17
C ARG A 83 6.22 1.52 -0.05
N SER A 84 5.47 0.90 0.83
CA SER A 84 4.96 1.51 2.07
C SER A 84 5.37 0.67 3.27
N GLY A 85 6.47 1.05 3.93
CA GLY A 85 7.01 0.29 5.06
C GLY A 85 7.48 -1.11 4.65
N GLY A 86 6.84 -2.13 5.24
CA GLY A 86 7.09 -3.55 4.96
C GLY A 86 6.25 -4.11 3.82
N THR A 87 5.46 -3.28 3.13
CA THR A 87 4.59 -3.71 2.03
C THR A 87 5.05 -3.10 0.70
N VAL A 88 5.05 -3.91 -0.35
CA VAL A 88 5.30 -3.47 -1.73
C VAL A 88 4.01 -3.62 -2.53
N ASP A 89 3.51 -2.51 -3.05
CA ASP A 89 2.32 -2.47 -3.91
C ASP A 89 2.76 -2.50 -5.38
N ILE A 90 2.32 -3.51 -6.12
CA ILE A 90 2.57 -3.66 -7.56
C ILE A 90 1.24 -3.51 -8.29
N LEU A 91 1.09 -2.38 -8.98
CA LEU A 91 -0.06 -2.09 -9.82
C LEU A 91 0.17 -2.68 -11.21
N VAL A 92 -0.73 -3.55 -11.65
CA VAL A 92 -0.64 -4.27 -12.93
C VAL A 92 -1.90 -4.04 -13.74
N SER A 93 -1.75 -3.54 -14.96
CA SER A 93 -2.84 -3.52 -15.93
C SER A 93 -3.02 -4.92 -16.52
N THR A 94 -4.26 -5.39 -16.61
CA THR A 94 -4.62 -6.64 -17.28
C THR A 94 -5.54 -6.37 -18.48
N GLN A 95 -5.38 -7.16 -19.53
CA GLN A 95 -6.31 -7.21 -20.69
C GLN A 95 -7.38 -8.30 -20.55
N VAL A 96 -7.33 -9.08 -19.47
CA VAL A 96 -8.19 -10.26 -19.26
C VAL A 96 -8.85 -10.17 -17.89
N THR A 97 -10.11 -10.60 -17.80
CA THR A 97 -10.89 -10.60 -16.56
C THR A 97 -11.35 -11.99 -16.15
N GLU A 98 -11.24 -12.94 -17.07
CA GLU A 98 -11.62 -14.32 -16.91
C GLU A 98 -10.68 -14.99 -15.92
N THR A 99 -11.24 -15.45 -14.80
CA THR A 99 -10.49 -15.96 -13.64
C THR A 99 -9.47 -17.03 -14.01
N GLU A 100 -9.85 -18.03 -14.83
CA GLU A 100 -8.94 -19.11 -15.23
C GLU A 100 -7.78 -18.60 -16.09
N GLU A 101 -8.05 -17.62 -16.96
CA GLU A 101 -7.04 -17.05 -17.83
C GLU A 101 -6.10 -16.15 -17.02
N LEU A 102 -6.65 -15.29 -16.16
CA LEU A 102 -5.89 -14.44 -15.25
C LEU A 102 -4.95 -15.26 -14.36
N TYR A 103 -5.45 -16.38 -13.82
CA TYR A 103 -4.66 -17.27 -12.98
C TYR A 103 -3.55 -18.01 -13.73
N ALA A 104 -3.74 -18.28 -15.02
CA ALA A 104 -2.68 -18.82 -15.88
C ALA A 104 -1.59 -17.77 -16.11
N GLU A 105 -1.96 -16.51 -16.35
CA GLU A 105 -0.98 -15.41 -16.49
C GLU A 105 -0.24 -15.14 -15.17
N ILE A 106 -0.92 -15.18 -14.02
CA ILE A 106 -0.28 -15.01 -12.71
C ILE A 106 0.75 -16.12 -12.46
N GLU A 107 0.45 -17.36 -12.84
CA GLU A 107 1.39 -18.48 -12.70
C GLU A 107 2.64 -18.30 -13.57
N SER A 108 2.50 -17.76 -14.79
CA SER A 108 3.67 -17.51 -15.64
C SER A 108 4.55 -16.40 -15.08
N VAL A 109 3.95 -15.34 -14.52
CA VAL A 109 4.70 -14.18 -14.02
C VAL A 109 5.18 -14.30 -12.58
N ALA A 110 4.78 -15.35 -11.86
CA ALA A 110 5.29 -15.62 -10.51
C ALA A 110 6.81 -15.81 -10.49
N GLU A 111 7.38 -16.40 -11.55
CA GLU A 111 8.83 -16.54 -11.70
C GLU A 111 9.53 -15.20 -11.99
N ASP A 112 8.85 -14.28 -12.68
CA ASP A 112 9.38 -12.93 -12.93
C ASP A 112 9.50 -12.15 -11.62
N LEU A 113 8.53 -12.29 -10.71
CA LEU A 113 8.58 -11.69 -9.37
C LEU A 113 9.78 -12.20 -8.57
N VAL A 114 10.01 -13.52 -8.60
CA VAL A 114 11.15 -14.15 -7.91
C VAL A 114 12.46 -13.67 -8.51
N THR A 115 12.54 -13.59 -9.85
CA THR A 115 13.76 -13.17 -10.57
C THR A 115 14.13 -11.72 -10.32
N ALA A 116 13.14 -10.85 -10.08
CA ALA A 116 13.37 -9.47 -9.72
C ALA A 116 13.96 -9.29 -8.31
N ILE A 117 13.90 -10.30 -7.43
CA ILE A 117 14.53 -10.25 -6.11
C ILE A 117 16.02 -10.57 -6.27
N VAL A 118 16.82 -9.52 -6.42
CA VAL A 118 18.29 -9.59 -6.60
C VAL A 118 19.06 -9.75 -5.29
N ASP A 119 18.49 -9.31 -4.16
CA ASP A 119 19.05 -9.49 -2.82
C ASP A 119 17.98 -10.04 -1.87
N PRO A 120 17.85 -11.38 -1.78
CA PRO A 120 16.78 -12.02 -1.03
C PRO A 120 16.89 -11.74 0.48
N GLU A 121 18.11 -11.73 1.05
CA GLU A 121 18.28 -11.49 2.47
C GLU A 121 17.82 -10.08 2.87
N ARG A 122 18.17 -9.07 2.06
CA ARG A 122 17.73 -7.70 2.30
C ARG A 122 16.23 -7.53 2.07
N PHE A 123 15.69 -8.17 1.02
CA PHE A 123 14.25 -8.14 0.74
C PHE A 123 13.44 -8.75 1.90
N LYS A 124 13.83 -9.93 2.40
CA LYS A 124 13.17 -10.60 3.55
C LYS A 124 13.23 -9.81 4.85
N ALA A 125 14.30 -9.04 5.05
CA ALA A 125 14.52 -8.30 6.27
C ALA A 125 13.70 -7.01 6.34
N GLU A 126 13.34 -6.45 5.19
CA GLU A 126 12.68 -5.15 5.09
C GLU A 126 11.24 -5.22 4.55
N ILE A 127 10.88 -6.28 3.83
CA ILE A 127 9.58 -6.48 3.21
C ILE A 127 8.93 -7.75 3.77
N ASP A 128 7.69 -7.59 4.23
CA ASP A 128 6.85 -8.66 4.77
C ASP A 128 5.84 -9.16 3.73
N THR A 129 5.34 -8.27 2.86
CA THR A 129 4.23 -8.59 1.94
C THR A 129 4.37 -7.84 0.62
N VAL A 130 4.01 -8.50 -0.48
CA VAL A 130 3.85 -7.88 -1.80
C VAL A 130 2.37 -7.93 -2.17
N GLU A 131 1.69 -6.78 -2.25
CA GLU A 131 0.31 -6.67 -2.74
C GLU A 131 0.34 -6.43 -4.25
N TRP A 132 -0.33 -7.27 -5.02
CA TRP A 132 -0.55 -7.10 -6.44
C TRP A 132 -1.95 -6.61 -6.69
N ILE A 133 -2.08 -5.46 -7.33
CA ILE A 133 -3.35 -4.85 -7.65
C ILE A 133 -3.52 -4.95 -9.15
N LEU A 134 -4.45 -5.79 -9.61
CA LEU A 134 -4.74 -5.92 -11.03
C LEU A 134 -5.88 -4.99 -11.40
N GLU A 135 -5.67 -4.19 -12.43
CA GLU A 135 -6.65 -3.25 -12.99
C GLU A 135 -7.03 -3.63 -14.42
N TYR A 136 -8.33 -3.63 -14.69
CA TYR A 136 -8.87 -3.74 -16.04
C TYR A 136 -9.59 -2.44 -16.38
N GLU A 137 -9.19 -1.79 -17.48
CA GLU A 137 -9.77 -0.51 -17.94
C GLU A 137 -9.83 0.58 -16.84
N GLY A 138 -8.82 0.61 -15.95
CA GLY A 138 -8.71 1.59 -14.86
C GLY A 138 -9.63 1.31 -13.67
N SER A 139 -10.13 0.08 -13.54
CA SER A 139 -10.85 -0.40 -12.36
C SER A 139 -10.13 -1.61 -11.77
N ARG A 140 -9.86 -1.58 -10.46
CA ARG A 140 -9.35 -2.75 -9.72
C ARG A 140 -10.29 -3.94 -9.89
N VAL A 141 -9.76 -5.04 -10.40
CA VAL A 141 -10.48 -6.30 -10.62
C VAL A 141 -10.12 -7.38 -9.61
N VAL A 142 -8.86 -7.44 -9.16
CA VAL A 142 -8.43 -8.38 -8.12
C VAL A 142 -7.25 -7.78 -7.34
N GLY A 143 -7.22 -8.00 -6.02
CA GLY A 143 -6.02 -7.85 -5.22
C GLY A 143 -5.45 -9.22 -4.85
N LEU A 144 -4.15 -9.42 -4.97
CA LEU A 144 -3.47 -10.62 -4.52
C LEU A 144 -2.43 -10.22 -3.47
N TYR A 145 -2.26 -11.06 -2.46
CA TYR A 145 -1.27 -10.84 -1.41
C TYR A 145 -0.24 -11.96 -1.46
N VAL A 146 1.00 -11.60 -1.74
CA VAL A 146 2.13 -12.54 -1.72
C VAL A 146 2.87 -12.33 -0.41
N ASP A 147 2.76 -13.30 0.50
CA ASP A 147 3.62 -13.33 1.68
C ASP A 147 5.05 -13.59 1.23
N VAL A 148 5.97 -12.75 1.69
CA VAL A 148 7.38 -12.86 1.30
C VAL A 148 7.95 -14.22 1.69
N GLN A 149 7.50 -14.83 2.80
CA GLN A 149 7.92 -16.19 3.16
C GLN A 149 7.61 -17.20 2.06
N TRP A 150 6.47 -17.13 1.37
CA TRP A 150 6.15 -18.09 0.31
C TRP A 150 7.14 -18.01 -0.85
N VAL A 151 7.64 -16.82 -1.15
CA VAL A 151 8.68 -16.60 -2.17
C VAL A 151 9.99 -17.26 -1.74
N PHE A 152 10.34 -17.17 -0.45
CA PHE A 152 11.51 -17.85 0.11
C PHE A 152 11.35 -19.36 0.14
N ASP A 153 10.21 -19.87 0.57
CA ASP A 153 9.91 -21.30 0.56
C ASP A 153 10.06 -21.86 -0.87
N TYR A 154 9.71 -21.09 -1.90
CA TYR A 154 9.92 -21.48 -3.30
C TYR A 154 11.40 -21.44 -3.71
N LEU A 155 12.13 -20.38 -3.35
CA LEU A 155 13.58 -20.26 -3.59
C LEU A 155 14.41 -21.33 -2.88
N GLU A 156 13.94 -21.82 -1.74
CA GLU A 156 14.56 -22.88 -0.94
C GLU A 156 14.12 -24.29 -1.38
N ASP A 157 13.35 -24.40 -2.48
CA ASP A 157 12.75 -25.65 -2.98
C ASP A 157 11.85 -26.36 -1.93
N GLU A 158 11.34 -25.64 -0.93
CA GLU A 158 10.43 -26.16 0.10
C GLU A 158 8.98 -26.28 -0.42
N ILE A 159 8.58 -25.40 -1.33
CA ILE A 159 7.31 -25.49 -2.07
C ILE A 159 7.55 -25.47 -3.58
N SER A 160 6.68 -26.15 -4.32
CA SER A 160 6.70 -26.11 -5.78
C SER A 160 6.14 -24.79 -6.33
N ARG A 161 6.45 -24.47 -7.60
CA ARG A 161 5.86 -23.32 -8.31
C ARG A 161 4.33 -23.37 -8.30
N GLU A 162 3.77 -24.56 -8.47
CA GLU A 162 2.32 -24.80 -8.44
C GLU A 162 1.74 -24.47 -7.06
N GLU A 163 2.41 -24.86 -5.98
CA GLU A 163 2.00 -24.53 -4.61
C GLU A 163 2.13 -23.04 -4.29
N LEU A 164 3.18 -22.36 -4.78
CA LEU A 164 3.30 -20.91 -4.66
C LEU A 164 2.13 -20.21 -5.36
N ALA A 165 1.85 -20.60 -6.61
CA ALA A 165 0.72 -20.05 -7.37
C ALA A 165 -0.62 -20.31 -6.67
N ASP A 166 -0.83 -21.49 -6.08
CA ASP A 166 -2.03 -21.82 -5.33
C ASP A 166 -2.20 -20.94 -4.08
N LYS A 167 -1.12 -20.70 -3.33
CA LYS A 167 -1.13 -19.78 -2.16
C LYS A 167 -1.47 -18.35 -2.57
N ILE A 168 -0.86 -17.85 -3.65
CA ILE A 168 -1.16 -16.51 -4.19
C ILE A 168 -2.62 -16.43 -4.64
N ARG A 169 -3.13 -17.44 -5.35
CA ARG A 169 -4.55 -17.50 -5.76
C ARG A 169 -5.50 -17.54 -4.56
N ALA A 170 -5.16 -18.29 -3.52
CA ALA A 170 -5.95 -18.39 -2.30
C ALA A 170 -5.98 -17.07 -1.50
N SER A 171 -5.04 -16.16 -1.75
CA SER A 171 -5.00 -14.83 -1.15
C SER A 171 -5.88 -13.79 -1.85
N ALA A 172 -6.47 -14.13 -3.01
CA ALA A 172 -7.22 -13.19 -3.83
C ALA A 172 -8.42 -12.57 -3.08
N ASP A 173 -8.53 -11.24 -3.12
CA ASP A 173 -9.64 -10.43 -2.61
C ASP A 173 -10.35 -9.65 -3.74
#